data_AF-A0A5N4DVZ0-F1
#
_entry.id   AF-A0A5N4DVZ0-F1
#
_cell.length_a   1.000
_cell.length_b   1.000
_cell.length_c   1.000
_cell.angle_alpha   90.00
_cell.angle_beta   90.00
_cell.angle_gamma   90.00
#
_symmetry.space_group_name_H-M   'P 1'
#
loop_
_entity.id
_entity.type
_entity.pdbx_description
1 polymer ?
#
loop_
_entity_poly.entity_id
_entity_poly.type
_entity_poly.pdbx_seq_one_letter_code
_entity_poly.pdbx_strand_id
1 'polypeptide(L)'
;MDLAFSLEERQQLNIHGLLPPCFVSQDIQVLRVIKNFERLNSDFDRYLLLMDLQDRNEKLFYRVLLSDIEKFMPIVYTPTVGLACQQYSLAFRKPSEIMITFEEM
;
A
#
# COMPACT_ATOMS: atom_id res chain seq x y z
N MET A 1 4.72 -7.35 -1.46
CA MET A 1 5.54 -8.37 -2.15
C MET A 1 4.71 -9.65 -2.15
N ASP A 2 4.13 -9.98 -3.30
CA ASP A 2 3.17 -11.07 -3.48
C ASP A 2 3.82 -12.45 -3.37
N LEU A 3 4.05 -12.88 -2.13
CA LEU A 3 4.60 -14.20 -1.81
C LEU A 3 3.51 -15.26 -1.67
N ALA A 4 2.26 -14.92 -1.98
CA ALA A 4 1.10 -15.80 -1.85
C ALA A 4 0.94 -16.78 -3.04
N PHE A 5 1.66 -16.56 -4.15
CA PHE A 5 1.62 -17.48 -5.30
C PHE A 5 2.21 -18.83 -4.94
N SER A 6 1.48 -19.89 -5.28
CA SER A 6 1.93 -21.27 -5.22
C SER A 6 3.09 -21.54 -6.19
N LEU A 7 3.79 -22.67 -6.02
CA LEU A 7 4.91 -23.03 -6.89
C LEU A 7 4.45 -23.16 -8.37
N GLU A 8 3.27 -23.74 -8.59
CA GLU A 8 2.67 -23.91 -9.91
C GLU A 8 2.35 -22.57 -10.58
N GLU A 9 1.73 -21.64 -9.85
CA GLU A 9 1.45 -20.28 -10.38
C GLU A 9 2.74 -19.52 -10.69
N ARG A 10 3.79 -19.67 -9.87
CA ARG A 10 5.09 -19.02 -10.11
C ARG A 10 5.78 -19.56 -11.36
N GLN A 11 5.63 -20.86 -11.63
CA GLN A 11 6.15 -21.50 -12.84
C GLN A 11 5.33 -21.09 -14.09
N GLN A 12 4.00 -21.01 -13.99
CA GLN A 12 3.15 -20.57 -15.08
C GLN A 12 3.32 -19.09 -15.42
N LEU A 13 3.57 -18.24 -14.43
CA LEU A 13 3.75 -16.79 -14.60
C LEU A 13 5.21 -16.39 -14.88
N ASN A 14 6.14 -17.35 -15.02
CA ASN A 14 7.59 -17.10 -15.21
C ASN A 14 8.23 -16.18 -14.15
N ILE A 15 7.65 -16.12 -12.95
CA ILE A 15 8.16 -15.33 -11.81
C ILE A 15 8.99 -16.18 -10.83
N HIS A 16 9.18 -17.46 -11.16
CA HIS A 16 10.00 -18.39 -10.39
C HIS A 16 11.49 -17.96 -10.41
N GLY A 17 11.98 -17.45 -9.28
CA GLY A 17 13.36 -16.93 -9.12
C GLY A 17 13.45 -15.42 -8.85
N LEU A 18 12.39 -14.66 -9.15
CA LEU A 18 12.30 -13.22 -8.83
C LEU A 18 11.75 -12.95 -7.42
N LEU A 19 11.19 -13.98 -6.79
CA LEU A 19 10.60 -13.92 -5.46
C LEU A 19 11.38 -14.85 -4.51
N PRO A 20 11.62 -14.44 -3.25
CA PRO A 20 12.24 -15.32 -2.27
C PRO A 20 11.43 -16.63 -2.11
N PRO A 21 12.09 -17.76 -1.78
CA PRO A 21 11.48 -19.10 -1.75
C PRO A 21 10.49 -19.32 -0.59
N CYS A 22 10.04 -18.26 0.06
CA CYS A 22 9.08 -18.33 1.16
C CYS A 22 7.66 -18.17 0.61
N PHE A 23 6.81 -19.16 0.88
CA PHE A 23 5.36 -19.06 0.68
C PHE A 23 4.77 -18.42 1.92
N VAL A 24 4.45 -17.13 1.84
CA VAL A 24 3.91 -16.38 2.99
C VAL A 24 2.41 -16.26 2.78
N SER A 25 1.64 -16.89 3.67
CA SER A 25 0.18 -16.77 3.65
C SER A 25 -0.23 -15.30 3.75
N GLN A 26 -1.38 -14.97 3.17
CA GLN A 26 -1.88 -13.60 3.15
C GLN A 26 -2.03 -13.04 4.58
N ASP A 27 -2.37 -13.89 5.56
CA ASP A 27 -2.49 -13.49 6.97
C ASP A 27 -1.15 -13.09 7.60
N ILE A 28 -0.06 -13.79 7.27
CA ILE A 28 1.29 -13.39 7.71
C ILE A 28 1.70 -12.08 7.05
N GLN A 29 1.31 -11.85 5.78
CA GLN A 29 1.57 -10.57 5.11
C GLN A 29 0.81 -9.42 5.79
N VAL A 30 -0.45 -9.64 6.18
CA VAL A 30 -1.25 -8.67 6.96
C VAL A 30 -0.54 -8.36 8.29
N LEU A 31 -0.14 -9.38 9.06
CA LEU A 31 0.56 -9.19 10.34
C LEU A 31 1.86 -8.39 10.19
N ARG A 32 2.62 -8.60 9.11
CA ARG A 32 3.84 -7.82 8.83
C ARG A 32 3.53 -6.35 8.56
N VAL A 33 2.48 -6.06 7.80
CA VAL A 33 2.03 -4.70 7.54
C VAL A 33 1.59 -4.03 8.84
N ILE A 34 0.76 -4.69 9.64
CA ILE A 34 0.28 -4.17 10.93
C ILE A 34 1.46 -3.86 11.87
N LYS A 35 2.43 -4.78 11.98
CA LYS A 35 3.62 -4.56 12.82
C LYS A 35 4.49 -3.39 12.34
N ASN A 36 4.63 -3.22 11.03
CA ASN A 36 5.35 -2.08 10.46
C ASN A 36 4.60 -0.77 10.73
N PHE A 37 3.27 -0.78 10.60
CA PHE A 37 2.41 0.36 10.89
C PHE A 37 2.53 0.81 12.37
N GLU A 38 2.53 -0.13 13.30
CA GLU A 38 2.66 0.14 14.74
C GLU A 38 4.05 0.66 15.14
N ARG A 39 5.09 0.30 14.37
CA ARG A 39 6.46 0.81 14.59
C ARG A 39 6.62 2.27 14.17
N LEU A 40 5.74 2.78 13.31
CA LEU A 40 5.78 4.17 12.88
C LEU A 40 5.09 5.05 13.93
N ASN A 41 5.73 6.14 14.30
CA ASN A 41 5.23 7.07 15.31
C ASN A 41 4.48 8.27 14.70
N SER A 42 4.69 8.54 13.41
CA SER A 42 4.06 9.63 12.67
C SER A 42 2.89 9.12 11.83
N ASP A 43 1.75 9.81 11.90
CA ASP A 43 0.58 9.48 11.08
C ASP A 43 0.83 9.72 9.59
N PHE A 44 1.72 10.65 9.23
CA PHE A 44 2.14 10.86 7.84
C PHE A 44 2.92 9.67 7.29
N ASP A 45 3.85 9.11 8.08
CA ASP A 45 4.61 7.93 7.65
C ASP A 45 3.71 6.70 7.53
N ARG A 46 2.72 6.58 8.43
CA ARG A 46 1.71 5.52 8.36
C ARG A 46 0.85 5.65 7.11
N TYR A 47 0.47 6.87 6.73
CA TYR A 47 -0.22 7.14 5.46
C TYR A 47 0.63 6.73 4.25
N LEU A 48 1.90 7.16 4.19
CA LEU A 48 2.81 6.79 3.11
C LEU A 48 2.98 5.27 2.98
N LEU A 49 3.07 4.56 4.11
CA LEU A 49 3.13 3.10 4.14
C LEU A 49 1.87 2.47 3.51
N LEU A 50 0.69 2.99 3.85
CA LEU A 50 -0.59 2.48 3.35
C LEU A 50 -0.79 2.80 1.87
N MET A 51 -0.38 3.99 1.40
CA MET A 51 -0.42 4.35 -0.03
C MET A 51 0.55 3.50 -0.85
N ASP A 52 1.79 3.30 -0.39
CA ASP A 52 2.75 2.40 -1.05
C ASP A 52 2.25 0.95 -1.09
N LEU A 53 1.49 0.52 -0.06
CA LEU A 53 0.84 -0.79 -0.06
C LEU A 53 -0.29 -0.87 -1.09
N GLN A 54 -1.13 0.16 -1.20
CA GLN A 54 -2.22 0.23 -2.18
C GLN A 54 -1.67 0.13 -3.62
N ASP A 55 -0.63 0.90 -3.93
CA ASP A 55 0.03 0.91 -5.24
C ASP A 55 0.68 -0.43 -5.61
N ARG A 56 1.23 -1.14 -4.62
CA ARG A 56 1.93 -2.41 -4.85
C ARG A 56 1.01 -3.62 -4.83
N ASN A 57 -0.01 -3.61 -3.98
CA ASN A 57 -0.89 -4.75 -3.76
C ASN A 57 -2.23 -4.31 -3.16
N GLU A 58 -3.13 -3.92 -4.04
CA GLU A 58 -4.49 -3.49 -3.71
C GLU A 58 -5.27 -4.55 -2.89
N LYS A 59 -5.11 -5.85 -3.21
CA LYS A 59 -5.80 -6.93 -2.48
C LYS A 59 -5.34 -7.02 -1.02
N LEU A 60 -4.04 -6.89 -0.78
CA LEU A 60 -3.48 -6.90 0.58
C LEU A 60 -3.86 -5.62 1.33
N PHE A 61 -3.89 -4.46 0.65
CA PHE A 61 -4.35 -3.20 1.20
C PHE A 61 -5.78 -3.32 1.75
N TYR A 62 -6.74 -3.77 0.94
CA TYR A 62 -8.11 -3.94 1.43
C TYR A 62 -8.22 -4.96 2.55
N ARG A 63 -7.43 -6.03 2.52
CA ARG A 63 -7.46 -7.04 3.59
C ARG A 63 -6.91 -6.50 4.91
N VAL A 64 -5.87 -5.66 4.88
CA VAL A 64 -5.37 -4.95 6.06
C VAL A 64 -6.42 -3.96 6.56
N LEU A 65 -7.04 -3.18 5.65
CA LEU A 65 -8.07 -2.22 6.00
C LEU A 65 -9.28 -2.88 6.69
N LEU A 66 -9.75 -4.01 6.14
CA LEU A 66 -10.84 -4.81 6.71
C LEU A 66 -10.47 -5.51 8.02
N SER A 67 -9.19 -5.69 8.32
CA SER A 67 -8.76 -6.34 9.57
C SER A 67 -9.01 -5.47 10.80
N ASP A 68 -8.93 -4.15 10.65
CA ASP A 68 -9.20 -3.17 11.71
C ASP A 68 -9.56 -1.81 11.09
N ILE A 69 -10.80 -1.73 10.59
CA ILE A 69 -11.30 -0.55 9.87
C ILE A 69 -11.21 0.70 10.75
N GLU A 70 -11.54 0.60 12.03
CA GLU A 70 -11.54 1.74 12.95
C GLU A 70 -10.13 2.32 13.16
N LYS A 71 -9.10 1.47 13.14
CA LYS A 71 -7.70 1.91 13.27
C LYS A 71 -7.12 2.47 11.98
N PHE A 72 -7.46 1.89 10.82
CA PHE A 72 -6.86 2.28 9.53
C PHE A 72 -7.61 3.39 8.81
N MET A 73 -8.93 3.47 8.93
CA MET A 73 -9.75 4.48 8.24
C MET A 73 -9.34 5.92 8.56
N PRO A 74 -9.02 6.29 9.80
CA PRO A 74 -8.53 7.64 10.08
C PRO A 74 -7.21 7.93 9.36
N ILE A 75 -6.30 6.96 9.22
CA ILE A 75 -5.02 7.23 8.54
C ILE A 75 -5.17 7.30 7.02
N VAL A 76 -6.09 6.53 6.42
CA VAL A 76 -6.32 6.57 4.96
C VAL A 76 -7.19 7.75 4.55
N TYR A 77 -8.25 8.02 5.32
CA TYR A 77 -9.30 8.95 4.95
C TYR A 77 -9.19 10.30 5.67
N THR A 78 -8.49 10.36 6.81
CA THR A 78 -8.35 11.60 7.60
C THR A 78 -6.96 12.22 7.69
N PRO A 79 -5.91 11.89 6.89
CA PRO A 79 -4.72 12.70 6.98
C PRO A 79 -4.97 13.94 6.14
N THR A 80 -5.61 14.94 6.72
CA THR A 80 -5.29 16.35 6.43
C THR A 80 -5.12 16.65 4.94
N VAL A 81 -6.24 16.74 4.19
CA VAL A 81 -6.25 17.26 2.81
C VAL A 81 -5.43 18.56 2.70
N GLY A 82 -5.26 19.30 3.81
CA GLY A 82 -4.32 20.43 3.94
C GLY A 82 -2.82 20.11 4.03
N LEU A 83 -2.36 19.12 4.81
CA LEU A 83 -0.91 18.80 4.94
C LEU A 83 -0.39 17.95 3.78
N ALA A 84 -1.23 17.04 3.25
CA ALA A 84 -0.89 16.30 2.03
C ALA A 84 -0.72 17.29 0.87
N CYS A 85 -1.63 18.25 0.65
CA CYS A 85 -1.46 19.29 -0.37
C CYS A 85 -0.20 20.18 -0.14
N GLN A 86 0.19 20.46 1.10
CA GLN A 86 1.40 21.23 1.40
C GLN A 86 2.70 20.47 1.12
N GLN A 87 2.71 19.14 1.27
CA GLN A 87 3.89 18.29 1.04
C GLN A 87 3.83 17.48 -0.26
N TYR A 88 2.72 17.53 -1.01
CA TYR A 88 2.53 16.80 -2.27
C TYR A 88 3.56 17.21 -3.33
N SER A 89 4.00 18.48 -3.32
CA SER A 89 5.06 18.97 -4.21
C SER A 89 6.40 18.24 -4.00
N LEU A 90 6.63 17.63 -2.83
CA LEU A 90 7.86 16.89 -2.50
C LEU A 90 7.68 15.37 -2.57
N ALA A 91 6.46 14.87 -2.42
CA ALA A 91 6.13 13.44 -2.34
C ALA A 91 5.63 12.84 -3.67
N PHE A 92 5.83 13.54 -4.79
CA PHE A 92 5.36 13.10 -6.11
C PHE A 92 6.13 11.85 -6.58
N ARG A 93 5.51 10.67 -6.53
CA ARG A 93 6.15 9.42 -6.99
C ARG A 93 5.43 8.70 -8.12
N LYS A 94 4.13 8.92 -8.33
CA LYS A 94 3.40 8.45 -9.52
C LYS A 94 2.05 9.16 -9.63
N PRO A 95 1.63 9.60 -10.83
CA PRO A 95 0.28 10.09 -11.03
C PRO A 95 -0.68 8.90 -11.11
N SER A 96 -1.57 8.79 -10.13
CA SER A 96 -2.66 7.80 -10.10
C SER A 96 -4.01 8.39 -10.52
N GLU A 97 -4.06 9.70 -10.81
CA GLU A 97 -5.26 10.43 -11.22
C GLU A 97 -5.02 11.27 -12.48
N ILE A 98 -6.07 11.47 -13.27
CA ILE A 98 -6.08 12.37 -14.42
C ILE A 98 -6.14 13.80 -13.89
N MET A 99 -5.10 14.59 -14.14
CA MET A 99 -5.08 16.02 -13.81
C MET A 99 -5.52 16.83 -15.04
N ILE A 100 -6.67 17.50 -14.95
CA ILE A 100 -7.19 18.35 -16.02
C ILE A 100 -6.82 19.80 -15.69
N THR A 101 -6.11 20.47 -16.58
CA THR A 101 -5.74 21.88 -16.44
C THR A 101 -6.61 22.77 -17.31
N PHE A 102 -6.85 24.02 -16.88
CA PHE A 102 -7.69 24.99 -17.61
C PHE A 102 -7.16 25.37 -19.00
N GLU A 103 -5.89 25.13 -19.32
CA GLU A 103 -5.33 25.31 -20.66
C GLU A 103 -5.79 24.27 -21.68
N GLU A 104 -6.51 23.23 -21.24
CA GLU A 104 -7.10 22.19 -22.09
C GLU A 104 -8.61 22.39 -22.35
N MET A 105 -9.18 23.55 -21.96
CA MET A 105 -10.56 23.96 -22.28
C MET A 105 -10.64 24.93 -23.45
#